data_AF-A0A845E4U1-F1
#
_entry.id   AF-A0A845E4U1-F1
#
_cell.length_a   1.000
_cell.length_b   1.000
_cell.length_c   1.000
_cell.angle_alpha   90.00
_cell.angle_beta   90.00
_cell.angle_gamma   90.00
#
_symmetry.space_group_name_H-M   'P 1'
#
loop_
_entity.id
_entity.type
_entity.pdbx_description
1 polymer ?
#
loop_
_entity_poly.entity_id
_entity_poly.type
_entity_poly.pdbx_seq_one_letter_code
_entity_poly.pdbx_strand_id
1 'polypeptide(L)'
;MDIYVHRKPKSSSYLIHGRYKGITLDAREDKLVQKEQFYHELGHILRHVGIQSMMPEAFRELQERDARHFTLYAALPFHMVSKYDLSDDQIIERWVSDFKITPELCETRLECIKAREVDYAILNN
;
A
#
# COMPACT_ATOMS: atom_id res chain seq x y z
N MET A 1 -14.70 -8.96 12.96
CA MET A 1 -14.86 -7.62 12.37
C MET A 1 -14.64 -7.83 10.90
N ASP A 2 -15.67 -7.62 10.09
CA ASP A 2 -15.67 -8.08 8.71
C ASP A 2 -15.53 -6.87 7.78
N ILE A 3 -14.66 -7.00 6.78
CA ILE A 3 -14.46 -6.00 5.72
C ILE A 3 -14.88 -6.66 4.42
N TYR A 4 -15.86 -6.07 3.75
CA TYR A 4 -16.40 -6.60 2.50
C TYR A 4 -15.67 -6.01 1.31
N VAL A 5 -15.22 -6.85 0.37
CA VAL A 5 -14.53 -6.40 -0.84
C VAL A 5 -15.44 -6.52 -2.04
N HIS A 6 -15.59 -5.43 -2.78
CA HIS A 6 -16.38 -5.32 -3.99
C HIS A 6 -15.48 -4.94 -5.17
N ARG A 7 -15.86 -5.34 -6.38
CA ARG A 7 -15.24 -4.89 -7.63
C ARG A 7 -16.28 -4.23 -8.50
N LYS A 8 -16.09 -2.96 -8.86
CA LYS A 8 -17.05 -2.19 -9.67
C LYS A 8 -16.27 -1.33 -10.67
N PRO A 9 -16.82 -1.01 -11.86
CA PRO A 9 -16.14 -0.19 -12.87
C PRO A 9 -16.18 1.30 -12.48
N LYS A 10 -15.52 1.65 -11.36
CA LYS A 10 -15.39 3.00 -10.81
C LYS A 10 -14.10 3.06 -9.99
N SER A 11 -13.60 4.27 -9.74
CA SER A 11 -12.42 4.50 -8.90
C SER A 11 -12.53 3.77 -7.55
N SER A 12 -11.39 3.30 -7.05
CA SER A 12 -11.33 2.64 -5.75
C SER A 12 -11.82 3.57 -4.63
N SER A 13 -12.41 2.98 -3.62
CA SER A 13 -12.93 3.73 -2.46
C SER A 13 -13.20 2.80 -1.28
N TYR A 14 -13.09 3.35 -0.08
CA TYR A 14 -13.57 2.73 1.14
C TYR A 14 -14.91 3.35 1.59
N LEU A 15 -15.67 2.59 2.38
CA LEU A 15 -16.90 3.03 3.02
C LEU A 15 -16.98 2.49 4.44
N ILE A 16 -17.23 3.38 5.40
CA ILE A 16 -17.57 3.03 6.77
C ILE A 16 -18.96 3.58 7.06
N HIS A 17 -19.92 2.71 7.38
CA HIS A 17 -21.28 3.10 7.75
C HIS A 17 -21.78 2.24 8.92
N GLY A 18 -21.79 2.82 10.12
CA GLY A 18 -22.08 2.08 11.34
C GLY A 18 -21.10 0.90 11.52
N ARG A 19 -21.63 -0.32 11.54
CA ARG A 19 -20.83 -1.56 11.64
C ARG A 19 -20.30 -2.07 10.30
N TYR A 20 -20.81 -1.54 9.20
CA TYR A 20 -20.40 -1.94 7.86
C TYR A 20 -19.08 -1.27 7.47
N LYS A 21 -18.14 -2.06 6.94
CA LYS A 21 -16.88 -1.61 6.36
C LYS A 21 -16.72 -2.28 5.00
N GLY A 22 -16.52 -1.48 3.96
CA GLY A 22 -16.40 -1.98 2.59
C GLY A 22 -15.24 -1.34 1.85
N ILE A 23 -14.59 -2.12 1.01
CA ILE A 23 -13.61 -1.69 0.03
C ILE A 23 -14.22 -1.93 -1.35
N THR A 24 -14.20 -0.93 -2.22
CA THR A 24 -14.48 -1.10 -3.64
C THR A 24 -13.19 -0.93 -4.41
N LEU A 25 -12.83 -1.95 -5.20
CA LEU A 25 -11.72 -1.91 -6.14
C LEU A 25 -12.24 -1.59 -7.53
N ASP A 26 -11.42 -0.91 -8.33
CA ASP A 26 -11.76 -0.63 -9.72
C ASP A 26 -11.64 -1.92 -10.54
N ALA A 27 -12.78 -2.39 -11.05
CA ALA A 27 -12.85 -3.61 -11.84
C ALA A 27 -12.19 -3.48 -13.23
N ARG A 28 -11.91 -2.25 -13.68
CA ARG A 28 -11.29 -1.95 -14.97
C ARG A 28 -9.76 -2.10 -14.94
N GLU A 29 -9.18 -2.02 -13.75
CA GLU A 29 -7.73 -2.14 -13.55
C GLU A 29 -7.29 -3.60 -13.52
N ASP A 30 -6.01 -3.86 -13.77
CA ASP A 30 -5.44 -5.20 -13.66
C ASP A 30 -5.39 -5.69 -12.20
N LYS A 31 -5.01 -6.96 -12.01
CA LYS A 31 -5.03 -7.60 -10.67
C LYS A 31 -3.94 -7.10 -9.74
N LEU A 32 -2.80 -6.65 -10.27
CA LEU A 32 -1.71 -6.09 -9.48
C LEU A 32 -2.15 -4.73 -8.93
N VAL A 33 -2.67 -3.86 -9.80
CA VAL A 33 -3.22 -2.55 -9.39
C VAL A 33 -4.38 -2.70 -8.41
N GLN A 34 -5.31 -3.63 -8.65
CA GLN A 34 -6.39 -3.91 -7.69
C GLN A 34 -5.87 -4.35 -6.31
N LYS A 35 -4.73 -5.04 -6.24
CA LYS A 35 -4.15 -5.45 -4.95
C LYS A 35 -3.56 -4.27 -4.19
N GLU A 36 -2.99 -3.30 -4.90
CA GLU A 36 -2.49 -2.06 -4.29
C GLU A 36 -3.61 -1.17 -3.81
N GLN A 37 -4.65 -1.01 -4.62
CA GLN A 37 -5.89 -0.35 -4.23
C GLN A 37 -6.43 -0.99 -2.94
N PHE A 38 -6.45 -2.32 -2.85
CA PHE A 38 -6.90 -2.99 -1.64
C PHE A 38 -6.11 -2.58 -0.40
N TYR A 39 -4.78 -2.57 -0.46
CA TYR A 39 -3.96 -2.15 0.70
C TYR A 39 -4.15 -0.67 1.05
N HIS A 40 -4.31 0.19 0.04
CA HIS A 40 -4.55 1.61 0.23
C HIS A 40 -5.88 1.86 0.97
N GLU A 41 -6.97 1.30 0.45
CA GLU A 41 -8.30 1.41 1.06
C GLU A 41 -8.38 0.73 2.44
N LEU A 42 -7.65 -0.38 2.62
CA LEU A 42 -7.49 -1.01 3.92
C LEU A 42 -6.79 -0.07 4.91
N GLY A 43 -5.76 0.66 4.47
CA GLY A 43 -5.09 1.70 5.25
C GLY A 43 -6.07 2.75 5.75
N HIS A 44 -6.95 3.25 4.88
CA HIS A 44 -8.01 4.17 5.29
C HIS A 44 -8.93 3.57 6.35
N ILE A 45 -9.40 2.33 6.18
CA ILE A 45 -10.30 1.69 7.12
C ILE A 45 -9.66 1.47 8.50
N LEU A 46 -8.38 1.15 8.54
CA LEU A 46 -7.67 0.80 9.78
C LEU A 46 -7.13 2.02 10.52
N ARG A 47 -6.72 3.08 9.80
CA ARG A 47 -5.92 4.17 10.37
C ARG A 47 -6.65 5.51 10.39
N HIS A 48 -7.68 5.69 9.58
CA HIS A 48 -8.33 6.98 9.41
C HIS A 48 -9.77 6.99 9.90
N VAL A 49 -10.17 8.14 10.43
CA VAL A 49 -11.55 8.44 10.84
C VAL A 49 -11.96 9.79 10.24
N GLY A 50 -13.28 10.00 10.12
CA GLY A 50 -13.85 11.23 9.56
C GLY A 50 -14.29 11.08 8.11
N ILE A 51 -15.03 12.09 7.64
CA ILE A 51 -15.55 12.15 6.27
C ILE A 51 -14.60 13.02 5.45
N GLN A 52 -13.83 12.43 4.53
CA GLN A 52 -12.82 13.15 3.75
C GLN A 52 -13.37 14.37 2.98
N SER A 53 -14.61 14.32 2.50
CA SER A 53 -15.21 15.44 1.77
C SER A 53 -15.51 16.67 2.64
N MET A 54 -15.53 16.53 3.97
CA MET A 54 -15.73 17.64 4.91
C MET A 54 -14.42 18.04 5.62
N MET A 55 -13.31 17.42 5.24
CA MET A 55 -11.99 17.61 5.85
C MET A 55 -11.23 18.71 5.11
N PRO A 56 -10.49 19.59 5.82
CA PRO A 56 -9.61 20.54 5.15
C PRO A 56 -8.57 19.83 4.29
N GLU A 57 -8.19 20.45 3.17
CA GLU A 57 -7.32 19.83 2.16
C GLU A 57 -6.03 19.24 2.73
N ALA A 58 -5.33 20.00 3.58
CA ALA A 58 -4.08 19.54 4.20
C ALA A 58 -4.25 18.25 5.03
N PHE A 59 -5.38 18.07 5.70
CA PHE A 59 -5.66 16.84 6.46
C PHE A 59 -6.00 15.67 5.54
N ARG A 60 -6.71 15.92 4.43
CA ARG A 60 -6.95 14.92 3.39
C ARG A 60 -5.61 14.45 2.80
N GLU A 61 -4.74 15.37 2.41
CA GLU A 61 -3.41 15.05 1.89
C GLU A 61 -2.56 14.25 2.87
N LEU A 62 -2.62 14.58 4.16
CA LEU A 62 -1.95 13.83 5.21
C LEU A 62 -2.44 12.38 5.27
N GLN A 63 -3.75 12.15 5.25
CA GLN A 63 -4.32 10.80 5.23
C GLN A 63 -3.92 10.03 3.97
N GLU A 64 -3.99 10.67 2.80
CA GLU A 64 -3.57 10.07 1.54
C GLU A 64 -2.08 9.66 1.55
N ARG A 65 -1.21 10.50 2.13
CA ARG A 65 0.21 10.19 2.29
C ARG A 65 0.44 9.03 3.26
N ASP A 66 -0.25 9.01 4.39
CA ASP A 66 -0.15 7.91 5.35
C ASP A 66 -0.67 6.60 4.75
N ALA A 67 -1.78 6.63 3.99
CA ALA A 67 -2.32 5.47 3.28
C ALA A 67 -1.34 4.94 2.22
N ARG A 68 -0.71 5.81 1.41
CA ARG A 68 0.35 5.40 0.47
C ARG A 68 1.54 4.76 1.17
N HIS A 69 2.01 5.33 2.28
CA HIS A 69 3.06 4.70 3.07
C HIS A 69 2.62 3.35 3.63
N PHE A 70 1.41 3.25 4.18
CA PHE A 70 0.86 1.99 4.67
C PHE A 70 0.86 0.91 3.58
N THR A 71 0.45 1.25 2.35
CA THR A 71 0.46 0.32 1.21
C THR A 71 1.83 -0.33 1.00
N LEU A 72 2.93 0.44 1.03
CA LEU A 72 4.29 -0.09 0.87
C LEU A 72 4.62 -1.17 1.91
N TYR A 73 4.33 -0.92 3.19
CA TYR A 73 4.66 -1.86 4.26
C TYR A 73 3.69 -3.04 4.36
N ALA A 74 2.42 -2.82 4.06
CA ALA A 74 1.41 -3.87 4.08
C ALA A 74 1.58 -4.84 2.89
N ALA A 75 1.89 -4.31 1.71
CA ALA A 75 2.13 -5.09 0.50
C ALA A 75 3.47 -5.83 0.52
N LEU A 76 4.51 -5.18 1.03
CA LEU A 76 5.88 -5.71 1.10
C LEU A 76 6.45 -5.57 2.53
N PRO A 77 6.00 -6.41 3.46
CA PRO A 77 6.49 -6.38 4.84
C PRO A 77 7.99 -6.70 4.90
N PHE A 78 8.76 -5.90 5.64
CA PHE A 78 10.23 -6.02 5.68
C PHE A 78 10.69 -7.44 6.00
N HIS A 79 10.12 -8.07 7.03
CA HIS A 79 10.49 -9.43 7.46
C HIS A 79 10.24 -10.53 6.41
N MET A 80 9.43 -10.27 5.37
CA MET A 80 9.22 -11.17 4.25
C MET A 80 10.22 -10.88 3.14
N VAL A 81 10.37 -9.62 2.77
CA VAL A 81 11.25 -9.22 1.66
C VAL A 81 12.73 -9.30 2.01
N SER A 82 13.09 -9.19 3.29
CA SER A 82 14.47 -9.36 3.78
C SER A 82 14.99 -10.78 3.69
N LYS A 83 14.14 -11.74 3.29
CA LYS A 83 14.55 -13.14 3.04
C LYS A 83 15.07 -13.37 1.62
N TYR A 84 14.92 -12.38 0.75
CA TYR A 84 15.44 -12.42 -0.62
C TYR A 84 16.84 -11.82 -0.65
N ASP A 85 17.60 -12.17 -1.68
CA ASP A 85 18.80 -11.44 -2.04
C ASP A 85 18.41 -10.11 -2.70
N LEU A 86 18.59 -9.00 -1.97
CA LEU A 86 18.24 -7.65 -2.46
C LEU A 86 19.23 -7.10 -3.51
N SER A 87 20.33 -7.82 -3.76
CA SER A 87 21.29 -7.53 -4.83
C SER A 87 20.96 -8.25 -6.14
N ASP A 88 19.96 -9.12 -6.16
CA ASP A 88 19.52 -9.84 -7.35
C ASP A 88 18.88 -8.87 -8.37
N ASP A 89 19.42 -8.85 -9.59
CA ASP A 89 18.91 -8.01 -10.68
C ASP A 89 17.45 -8.33 -11.05
N GLN A 90 16.96 -9.53 -10.74
CA GLN A 90 15.58 -9.97 -11.00
C GLN A 90 14.67 -9.87 -9.76
N ILE A 91 15.07 -9.10 -8.75
CA ILE A 91 14.33 -9.02 -7.49
C ILE A 91 12.91 -8.45 -7.67
N ILE A 92 12.74 -7.50 -8.59
CA ILE A 92 11.45 -6.85 -8.88
C ILE A 92 10.49 -7.87 -9.46
N GLU A 93 10.90 -8.65 -10.46
CA GLU A 93 10.09 -9.70 -11.08
C GLU A 93 9.69 -10.77 -10.07
N ARG A 94 10.61 -11.17 -9.19
CA ARG A 94 10.32 -12.10 -8.10
C ARG A 94 9.28 -11.54 -7.15
N TRP A 95 9.43 -10.29 -6.72
CA TRP A 95 8.44 -9.67 -5.82
C TRP A 95 7.08 -9.49 -6.48
N VAL A 96 7.03 -9.10 -7.75
CA VAL A 96 5.77 -9.04 -8.52
C VAL A 96 5.13 -10.43 -8.56
N SER A 97 5.91 -11.48 -8.81
CA SER A 97 5.41 -12.86 -8.80
C SER A 97 4.91 -13.31 -7.44
N ASP A 98 5.64 -13.05 -6.36
CA ASP A 98 5.34 -13.63 -5.05
C ASP A 98 4.29 -12.81 -4.28
N PHE A 99 4.36 -11.48 -4.38
CA PHE A 99 3.46 -10.57 -3.68
C PHE A 99 2.29 -10.10 -4.54
N LYS A 100 2.30 -10.33 -5.86
CA LYS A 100 1.21 -9.98 -6.80
C LYS A 100 0.82 -8.50 -6.75
N ILE A 101 1.82 -7.63 -6.74
CA ILE A 101 1.69 -6.17 -6.78
C ILE A 101 2.45 -5.62 -7.99
N THR A 102 2.31 -4.32 -8.26
CA THR A 102 2.91 -3.69 -9.43
C THR A 102 4.45 -3.62 -9.28
N PRO A 103 5.19 -3.66 -10.39
CA PRO A 103 6.64 -3.46 -10.37
C PRO A 103 7.01 -2.09 -9.77
N GLU A 104 6.22 -1.04 -10.03
CA GLU A 104 6.47 0.32 -9.54
C GLU A 104 6.46 0.38 -8.00
N LEU A 105 5.53 -0.32 -7.36
CA LEU A 105 5.48 -0.40 -5.89
C LEU A 105 6.65 -1.23 -5.32
N CYS A 106 7.06 -2.28 -6.03
CA CYS A 106 8.25 -3.07 -5.68
C CYS A 106 9.52 -2.22 -5.72
N GLU A 107 9.73 -1.46 -6.79
CA GLU A 107 10.89 -0.57 -6.96
C GLU A 107 10.93 0.48 -5.85
N THR A 108 9.82 1.18 -5.63
CA THR A 108 9.68 2.18 -4.56
C THR A 108 10.04 1.57 -3.20
N ARG A 109 9.57 0.34 -2.93
CA ARG A 109 9.86 -0.32 -1.66
C ARG A 109 11.33 -0.69 -1.51
N LEU A 110 11.96 -1.20 -2.58
CA LEU A 110 13.38 -1.57 -2.59
C LEU A 110 14.26 -0.34 -2.31
N GLU A 111 13.97 0.78 -2.96
CA GLU A 111 14.64 2.07 -2.69
C GLU A 111 14.50 2.48 -1.23
N CYS A 112 13.30 2.38 -0.65
CA CYS A 112 13.08 2.68 0.77
C CYS A 112 13.91 1.79 1.71
N ILE A 113 14.18 0.54 1.33
CA ILE A 113 15.00 -0.38 2.13
C ILE A 113 16.48 0.01 2.01
N LYS A 114 16.97 0.20 0.79
CA LYS A 114 18.37 0.58 0.51
C LYS A 114 18.73 1.92 1.17
N ALA A 115 17.84 2.91 1.11
CA ALA A 115 18.06 4.21 1.74
C ALA A 115 18.27 4.09 3.26
N ARG A 116 17.49 3.22 3.92
CA ARG A 116 17.64 2.99 5.37
C ARG A 116 18.97 2.31 5.71
N GLU A 117 19.44 1.37 4.90
CA GLU A 117 20.73 0.72 5.13
C GLU A 117 21.89 1.72 5.03
N VAL A 118 21.82 2.65 4.08
CA VAL A 118 22.78 3.76 3.94
C VAL A 118 22.74 4.66 5.17
N ASP A 119 21.56 5.07 5.63
CA ASP A 119 21.41 5.91 6.83
C ASP A 119 22.04 5.25 8.06
N TYR A 120 21.81 3.94 8.26
CA TYR A 120 22.45 3.18 9.33
C TYR A 120 23.97 3.10 9.18
N ALA A 121 24.49 2.92 7.97
CA ALA A 121 25.93 2.89 7.74
C ALA A 121 26.61 4.25 8.02
N ILE A 122 25.93 5.37 7.73
CA ILE A 122 26.43 6.72 8.02
C ILE A 122 26.41 7.01 9.52
N LEU A 123 25.36 6.63 10.23
CA LEU A 123 25.21 6.91 11.67
C LEU A 123 26.15 6.08 12.56
N ASN A 124 26.71 4.98 12.06
CA ASN A 124 27.60 4.08 12.80
C ASN A 124 29.08 4.13 12.38
N ASN A 125 29.44 5.07 11.49
CA ASN A 125 30.83 5.43 11.15
C ASN A 125 31.19 6.79 11.74
#